data_AF-A0A962M785-F1
#
_entry.id   AF-A0A962M785-F1
#
_cell.length_a   1.000
_cell.length_b   1.000
_cell.length_c   1.000
_cell.angle_alpha   90.00
_cell.angle_beta   90.00
_cell.angle_gamma   90.00
#
_symmetry.space_group_name_H-M   'P 1'
#
loop_
_entity.id
_entity.type
_entity.pdbx_description
1 polymer ?
#
loop_
_entity_poly.entity_id
_entity_poly.type
_entity_poly.pdbx_seq_one_letter_code
_entity_poly.pdbx_strand_id
1 'polypeptide(L)'
;MRDITIVSIDYNHPEETAIRMEQYIKELDAKEGLLFTNRRCGTNLHTVINVKNLDTKRDESFFKLSQLPQYIKTGYYLYIDPQARLVNPDAWDDSFLSYHYVAGAWPHHPKSFIPGYPVVSLFNSVGPGSFSLRSRLLALTVQGIFLEMSRQNSFSDLLWTH
;
A
#
# COMPACT_ATOMS: atom_id res chain seq x y z
N MET A 1 -11.47 -4.01 -11.89
CA MET A 1 -10.05 -3.62 -11.91
C MET A 1 -9.16 -4.87 -11.93
N ARG A 2 -8.91 -5.44 -13.12
CA ARG A 2 -8.43 -6.83 -13.24
C ARG A 2 -6.94 -7.07 -12.94
N ASP A 3 -6.11 -6.03 -12.92
CA ASP A 3 -4.67 -6.17 -12.66
C ASP A 3 -4.25 -5.48 -11.35
N ILE A 4 -5.04 -5.73 -10.30
CA ILE A 4 -4.74 -5.23 -8.95
C ILE A 4 -4.63 -6.36 -7.93
N THR A 5 -3.75 -6.18 -6.95
CA THR A 5 -3.74 -6.94 -5.69
C THR A 5 -4.31 -6.09 -4.56
N ILE A 6 -5.25 -6.61 -3.78
CA ILE A 6 -5.73 -5.97 -2.55
C ILE A 6 -4.73 -6.25 -1.42
N VAL A 7 -4.25 -5.22 -0.73
CA VAL A 7 -3.20 -5.36 0.30
C VAL A 7 -3.63 -4.73 1.61
N SER A 8 -3.44 -5.44 2.72
CA SER A 8 -3.61 -4.89 4.07
C SER A 8 -2.54 -5.42 5.03
N ILE A 9 -2.30 -4.67 6.10
CA ILE A 9 -1.45 -5.05 7.22
C ILE A 9 -2.31 -4.96 8.49
N ASP A 10 -2.55 -6.08 9.16
CA ASP A 10 -3.33 -6.09 10.40
C ASP A 10 -2.86 -7.19 11.36
N TYR A 11 -2.47 -6.79 12.57
CA TYR A 11 -2.08 -7.70 13.64
C TYR A 11 -3.15 -7.81 14.74
N ASN A 12 -4.05 -6.83 14.80
CA ASN A 12 -5.06 -6.72 15.84
C ASN A 12 -6.29 -7.56 15.47
N HIS A 13 -6.84 -7.31 14.27
CA HIS A 13 -8.09 -7.92 13.80
C HIS A 13 -7.97 -8.60 12.41
N PRO A 14 -6.92 -9.40 12.12
CA PRO A 14 -6.68 -9.96 10.80
C PRO A 14 -7.80 -10.84 10.23
N GLU A 15 -8.57 -11.57 11.04
CA GLU A 15 -9.71 -12.34 10.53
C GLU A 15 -10.82 -11.43 9.98
N GLU A 16 -11.15 -10.35 10.69
CA GLU A 16 -12.13 -9.36 10.24
C GLU A 16 -11.65 -8.63 8.99
N THR A 17 -10.36 -8.27 8.96
CA THR A 17 -9.71 -7.66 7.80
C THR A 17 -9.68 -8.62 6.61
N ALA A 18 -9.41 -9.90 6.82
CA ALA A 18 -9.39 -10.92 5.77
C ALA A 18 -10.77 -11.09 5.13
N ILE A 19 -11.84 -11.23 5.94
CA ILE A 19 -13.22 -11.32 5.45
C ILE A 19 -13.57 -10.10 4.58
N ARG A 20 -13.19 -8.90 5.03
CA ARG A 20 -13.44 -7.66 4.30
C ARG A 20 -12.65 -7.58 3.00
N MET A 21 -11.38 -8.00 3.00
CA MET A 21 -10.57 -8.07 1.79
C MET A 21 -11.16 -9.05 0.77
N GLU A 22 -11.70 -10.19 1.19
CA GLU A 22 -12.39 -11.12 0.27
C GLU A 22 -13.62 -10.48 -0.40
N GLN A 23 -14.35 -9.62 0.32
CA GLN A 23 -15.44 -8.83 -0.27
C GLN A 23 -14.90 -7.85 -1.32
N TYR A 24 -13.86 -7.10 -0.98
CA TYR A 24 -13.25 -6.13 -1.91
C TYR A 24 -12.67 -6.77 -3.16
N ILE A 25 -12.11 -7.98 -3.04
CA ILE A 25 -11.62 -8.72 -4.21
C ILE A 25 -12.76 -9.02 -5.18
N LYS A 26 -13.93 -9.45 -4.67
CA LYS A 26 -15.10 -9.74 -5.49
C LYS A 26 -15.69 -8.47 -6.10
N GLU A 27 -15.88 -7.43 -5.27
CA GLU A 27 -16.52 -6.18 -5.69
C GLU A 27 -15.68 -5.39 -6.71
N LEU A 28 -14.35 -5.47 -6.63
CA LEU A 28 -13.44 -4.77 -7.53
C LEU A 28 -12.92 -5.64 -8.68
N ASP A 29 -13.33 -6.91 -8.77
CA ASP A 29 -12.77 -7.89 -9.73
C ASP A 29 -11.22 -7.95 -9.64
N ALA A 30 -10.70 -7.95 -8.41
CA ALA A 30 -9.26 -7.97 -8.14
C ALA A 30 -8.68 -9.37 -8.33
N LYS A 31 -7.40 -9.45 -8.69
CA LYS A 31 -6.75 -10.72 -9.02
C LYS A 31 -6.43 -11.58 -7.81
N GLU A 32 -5.98 -10.95 -6.72
CA GLU A 32 -5.58 -11.63 -5.50
C GLU A 32 -5.61 -10.66 -4.31
N GLY A 33 -5.49 -11.20 -3.10
CA GLY A 33 -5.30 -10.43 -1.88
C GLY A 33 -4.12 -10.92 -1.06
N LEU A 34 -3.38 -9.96 -0.49
CA LEU A 34 -2.22 -10.17 0.36
C LEU A 34 -2.46 -9.53 1.73
N LEU A 35 -2.60 -10.37 2.75
CA LEU A 35 -2.72 -9.91 4.14
C LEU A 35 -1.41 -10.17 4.88
N PHE A 36 -0.79 -9.10 5.38
CA PHE A 36 0.36 -9.21 6.27
C PHE A 36 -0.12 -9.20 7.73
N THR A 37 0.22 -10.24 8.49
CA THR A 37 -0.27 -10.43 9.86
C THR A 37 0.65 -11.35 10.68
N ASN A 38 0.29 -11.65 11.93
CA ASN A 38 1.02 -12.53 12.85
C ASN A 38 0.42 -13.95 12.94
N ARG A 39 -0.68 -14.23 12.24
CA ARG A 39 -1.36 -15.52 12.29
C ARG A 39 -2.01 -15.85 10.95
N ARG A 40 -2.19 -17.14 10.67
CA ARG A 40 -3.01 -17.55 9.51
C ARG A 40 -4.46 -17.16 9.74
N CYS A 41 -5.13 -16.74 8.68
CA CYS A 41 -6.58 -16.55 8.66
C CYS A 41 -7.24 -17.67 7.87
N GLY A 42 -8.45 -18.04 8.26
CA GLY A 42 -9.24 -19.09 7.60
C GLY A 42 -9.87 -18.66 6.27
N THR A 43 -9.12 -17.99 5.40
CA THR A 43 -9.61 -17.35 4.16
C THR A 43 -8.82 -17.80 2.93
N ASN A 44 -9.32 -17.51 1.73
CA ASN A 44 -8.63 -17.80 0.47
C ASN A 44 -7.52 -16.79 0.14
N LEU A 45 -7.30 -15.80 1.01
CA LEU A 45 -6.22 -14.82 0.84
C LEU A 45 -4.85 -15.47 1.02
N HIS A 46 -3.86 -14.94 0.32
CA HIS A 46 -2.48 -15.27 0.64
C HIS A 46 -2.07 -14.51 1.90
N THR A 47 -2.00 -15.23 3.01
CA THR A 47 -1.51 -14.69 4.28
C THR A 47 0.01 -14.74 4.34
N VAL A 48 0.63 -13.56 4.46
CA VAL A 48 2.06 -13.45 4.76
C VAL A 48 2.22 -13.24 6.26
N ILE A 49 2.79 -14.25 6.92
CA ILE A 49 3.03 -14.19 8.36
C ILE A 49 4.40 -13.54 8.59
N ASN A 50 4.41 -12.35 9.19
CA ASN A 50 5.65 -11.73 9.64
C ASN A 50 5.82 -12.00 11.14
N VAL A 51 6.88 -12.73 11.49
CA VAL A 51 7.15 -13.17 12.87
C VAL A 51 7.64 -12.02 13.76
N LYS A 52 8.12 -10.92 13.15
CA LYS A 52 8.44 -9.69 13.86
C LYS A 52 7.29 -8.71 13.66
N ASN A 53 6.68 -8.30 14.77
CA ASN A 53 5.58 -7.33 14.73
C ASN A 53 6.08 -5.99 14.16
N LEU A 54 5.24 -5.39 13.34
CA LEU A 54 5.38 -3.98 12.95
C LEU A 54 4.79 -3.12 14.07
N ASP A 55 5.43 -3.13 15.24
CA ASP A 55 4.90 -2.56 16.49
C ASP A 55 4.73 -1.04 16.42
N THR A 56 5.49 -0.37 15.55
CA THR A 56 5.42 1.09 15.37
C THR A 56 4.98 1.48 13.96
N LYS A 57 4.41 2.69 13.83
CA LYS A 57 4.14 3.30 12.51
C LYS A 57 5.38 3.47 11.66
N ARG A 58 6.55 3.60 12.30
CA ARG A 58 7.84 3.63 11.61
C ARG A 58 8.16 2.27 11.00
N ASP A 59 8.00 1.18 11.75
CA ASP A 59 8.25 -0.17 11.24
C ASP A 59 7.32 -0.50 10.08
N GLU A 60 6.04 -0.15 10.21
CA GLU A 60 5.04 -0.33 9.16
C GLU A 60 5.41 0.45 7.89
N SER A 61 5.83 1.72 8.03
CA SER A 61 6.27 2.55 6.91
C SER A 61 7.55 2.00 6.27
N PHE A 62 8.50 1.56 7.08
CA PHE A 62 9.74 0.94 6.63
C PHE A 62 9.42 -0.33 5.81
N PHE A 63 8.55 -1.20 6.33
CA PHE A 63 8.13 -2.42 5.63
C PHE A 63 7.47 -2.11 4.28
N LYS A 64 6.55 -1.13 4.25
CA LYS A 64 5.88 -0.69 3.02
C LYS A 64 6.85 -0.18 1.96
N LEU A 65 7.94 0.46 2.35
CA LEU A 65 8.95 1.01 1.43
C LEU A 65 10.02 -0.02 1.04
N SER A 66 10.40 -0.91 1.96
CA SER A 66 11.56 -1.79 1.79
C SER A 66 11.24 -3.21 1.33
N GLN A 67 10.07 -3.76 1.67
CA GLN A 67 9.78 -5.18 1.47
C GLN A 67 8.47 -5.44 0.73
N LEU A 68 7.38 -4.74 1.10
CA LEU A 68 6.06 -4.92 0.48
C LEU A 68 6.08 -4.96 -1.06
N PRO A 69 6.82 -4.10 -1.78
CA PRO A 69 6.83 -4.11 -3.25
C PRO A 69 7.25 -5.44 -3.88
N GLN A 70 8.05 -6.25 -3.18
CA GLN A 70 8.53 -7.55 -3.67
C GLN A 70 7.43 -8.63 -3.67
N TYR A 71 6.40 -8.46 -2.84
CA TYR A 71 5.28 -9.41 -2.76
C TYR A 71 4.22 -9.16 -3.85
N ILE A 72 4.24 -7.98 -4.49
CA ILE A 72 3.24 -7.61 -5.50
C ILE A 72 3.61 -8.24 -6.84
N LYS A 73 2.69 -9.03 -7.42
CA LYS A 73 2.86 -9.71 -8.72
C LYS A 73 2.05 -9.09 -9.86
N THR A 74 1.01 -8.35 -9.52
CA THR A 74 0.16 -7.57 -10.43
C THR A 74 0.82 -6.24 -10.84
N GLY A 75 0.29 -5.58 -11.86
CA GLY A 75 0.75 -4.25 -12.25
C GLY A 75 0.48 -3.18 -11.20
N TYR A 76 -0.54 -3.37 -10.35
CA TYR A 76 -0.97 -2.40 -9.34
C TYR A 76 -1.36 -3.09 -8.04
N TYR A 77 -1.33 -2.35 -6.93
CA TYR A 77 -1.96 -2.80 -5.69
C TYR A 77 -2.78 -1.68 -5.07
N LEU A 78 -3.91 -2.07 -4.50
CA LEU A 78 -4.74 -1.20 -3.68
C LEU A 78 -4.44 -1.54 -2.22
N TYR A 79 -3.62 -0.70 -1.59
CA TYR A 79 -3.41 -0.76 -0.16
C TYR A 79 -4.63 -0.20 0.56
N ILE A 80 -5.13 -0.91 1.56
CA ILE A 80 -6.31 -0.55 2.34
C ILE A 80 -5.97 -0.73 3.81
N ASP A 81 -6.10 0.33 4.60
CA ASP A 81 -5.99 0.21 6.05
C ASP A 81 -7.13 -0.66 6.60
N PRO A 82 -6.94 -1.39 7.72
CA PRO A 82 -7.98 -2.25 8.30
C PRO A 82 -9.33 -1.56 8.54
N GLN A 83 -9.32 -0.24 8.76
CA GLN A 83 -10.50 0.57 9.03
C GLN A 83 -11.15 1.17 7.77
N ALA A 84 -10.55 1.02 6.58
CA ALA A 84 -11.15 1.56 5.36
C ALA A 84 -12.39 0.77 4.92
N ARG A 85 -13.32 1.50 4.32
CA ARG A 85 -14.58 0.98 3.78
C ARG A 85 -14.66 1.24 2.28
N LEU A 86 -14.97 0.21 1.50
CA LEU A 86 -15.36 0.37 0.10
C LEU A 86 -16.81 0.85 0.06
N VAL A 87 -17.01 2.14 -0.21
CA VAL A 87 -18.34 2.77 -0.14
C VAL A 87 -19.08 2.73 -1.48
N ASN A 88 -18.35 2.83 -2.59
CA ASN A 88 -18.91 2.82 -3.93
C ASN A 88 -17.98 2.03 -4.88
N PRO A 89 -18.16 0.70 -5.01
CA PRO A 89 -17.32 -0.13 -5.87
C PRO A 89 -17.46 0.24 -7.35
N ASP A 90 -18.66 0.65 -7.79
CA ASP A 90 -18.93 1.01 -9.18
C ASP A 90 -18.20 2.29 -9.63
N ALA A 91 -17.72 3.10 -8.69
CA ALA A 91 -16.88 4.26 -8.99
C ALA A 91 -15.43 3.89 -9.32
N TRP A 92 -15.03 2.62 -9.16
CA TRP A 92 -13.69 2.14 -9.50
C TRP A 92 -13.70 1.43 -10.84
N ASP A 93 -12.95 1.98 -11.80
CA ASP A 93 -12.77 1.39 -13.12
C ASP A 93 -11.29 1.34 -13.51
N ASP A 94 -10.99 0.78 -14.68
CA ASP A 94 -9.61 0.61 -15.15
C ASP A 94 -8.94 1.96 -15.53
N SER A 95 -9.67 3.08 -15.61
CA SER A 95 -9.08 4.39 -15.91
C SER A 95 -8.13 4.86 -14.81
N PHE A 96 -8.36 4.45 -13.55
CA PHE A 96 -7.46 4.72 -12.42
C PHE A 96 -6.09 4.08 -12.59
N LEU A 97 -5.97 3.01 -13.39
CA LEU A 97 -4.70 2.37 -13.71
C LEU A 97 -3.84 3.23 -14.64
N SER A 98 -4.36 4.31 -15.22
CA SER A 98 -3.57 5.29 -15.98
C SER A 98 -2.66 6.14 -15.09
N TYR A 99 -2.79 6.03 -13.77
CA TYR A 99 -2.02 6.79 -12.78
C TYR A 99 -1.13 5.87 -11.94
N HIS A 100 0.09 6.32 -11.64
CA HIS A 100 1.00 5.57 -10.78
C HIS A 100 0.59 5.58 -9.30
N TYR A 101 -0.20 6.57 -8.88
CA TYR A 101 -0.64 6.74 -7.50
C TYR A 101 -2.00 7.44 -7.45
N VAL A 102 -2.96 6.84 -6.74
CA VAL A 102 -4.27 7.44 -6.44
C VAL A 102 -4.54 7.27 -4.96
N ALA A 103 -4.94 8.34 -4.27
CA ALA A 103 -5.33 8.29 -2.86
C ALA A 103 -6.30 9.44 -2.55
N GLY A 104 -6.77 9.50 -1.31
CA GLY A 104 -7.62 10.59 -0.84
C GLY A 104 -6.99 11.97 -1.03
N ALA A 105 -7.78 12.93 -1.48
CA ALA A 105 -7.36 14.32 -1.62
C ALA A 105 -6.90 14.86 -0.26
N TRP A 106 -5.76 15.56 -0.25
CA TRP A 106 -5.18 16.16 0.96
C TRP A 106 -5.21 17.68 0.84
N PRO A 107 -6.29 18.35 1.27
CA PRO A 107 -6.50 19.78 1.01
C PRO A 107 -5.55 20.71 1.79
N HIS A 108 -4.83 20.18 2.79
CA HIS A 108 -4.06 21.00 3.75
C HIS A 108 -2.59 21.27 3.35
N HIS A 109 -2.12 20.83 2.17
CA HIS A 109 -0.71 21.01 1.75
C HIS A 109 -0.50 21.58 0.33
N PRO A 110 -1.18 22.67 -0.09
CA PRO A 110 -1.05 23.23 -1.45
C PRO A 110 0.26 24.00 -1.72
N LYS A 111 1.32 23.82 -0.92
CA LYS A 111 2.54 24.66 -1.00
C LYS A 111 3.87 23.89 -0.96
N SER A 112 3.85 22.59 -1.18
CA SER A 112 5.10 21.83 -1.35
C SER A 112 5.63 22.09 -2.77
N PHE A 113 6.53 23.06 -2.92
CA PHE A 113 7.30 23.23 -4.15
C PHE A 113 8.56 22.35 -4.07
N ILE A 114 8.63 21.35 -4.94
CA ILE A 114 9.85 20.58 -5.17
C ILE A 114 10.39 21.07 -6.52
N PRO A 115 11.57 21.72 -6.57
CA PRO A 115 12.17 22.17 -7.82
C PRO A 115 12.22 21.02 -8.86
N GLY A 116 11.74 21.28 -10.08
CA GLY A 116 11.69 20.29 -11.15
C GLY A 116 10.42 19.44 -11.21
N TYR A 117 9.46 19.62 -10.28
CA TYR A 117 8.16 18.94 -10.30
C TYR A 117 7.00 19.93 -10.41
N PRO A 118 5.83 19.51 -10.92
CA PRO A 118 4.64 20.35 -10.95
C PRO A 118 4.26 20.85 -9.55
N VAL A 119 3.77 22.09 -9.48
CA VAL A 119 3.29 22.66 -8.22
C VAL A 119 2.16 21.78 -7.67
N VAL A 120 2.29 21.37 -6.41
CA VAL A 120 1.20 20.71 -5.68
C VAL A 120 0.10 21.74 -5.44
N SER A 121 -1.07 21.48 -6.00
CA SER A 121 -2.29 22.28 -5.95
C SER A 121 -3.41 21.46 -5.29
N LEU A 122 -4.58 22.06 -5.09
CA LEU A 122 -5.77 21.33 -4.63
C LEU A 122 -6.18 20.19 -5.57
N PHE A 123 -5.79 20.23 -6.86
CA PHE A 123 -6.19 19.25 -7.87
C PHE A 123 -5.29 18.00 -7.93
N ASN A 124 -4.07 18.06 -7.40
CA ASN A 124 -3.09 16.96 -7.42
C ASN A 124 -2.49 16.67 -6.03
N SER A 125 -3.00 17.31 -4.97
CA SER A 125 -2.61 17.01 -3.60
C SER A 125 -3.36 15.78 -3.10
N VAL A 126 -2.62 14.68 -2.96
CA VAL A 126 -3.11 13.41 -2.44
C VAL A 126 -2.24 13.01 -1.25
N GLY A 127 -2.85 12.41 -0.23
CA GLY A 127 -2.12 12.00 0.98
C GLY A 127 -2.34 10.54 1.35
N PRO A 128 -1.62 10.04 2.36
CA PRO A 128 -1.77 8.68 2.86
C PRO A 128 -3.05 8.59 3.69
N GLY A 129 -4.19 8.58 3.02
CA GLY A 129 -5.47 8.26 3.65
C GLY A 129 -5.56 6.77 3.99
N SER A 130 -6.77 6.33 4.31
CA SER A 130 -7.07 4.92 4.62
C SER A 130 -6.94 3.96 3.42
N PHE A 131 -6.60 4.48 2.23
CA PHE A 131 -6.28 3.67 1.05
C PHE A 131 -5.27 4.37 0.14
N SER A 132 -4.64 3.59 -0.73
CA SER A 132 -3.95 4.11 -1.91
C SER A 132 -3.81 3.03 -3.00
N LEU A 133 -4.18 3.36 -4.23
CA LEU A 133 -3.83 2.58 -5.42
C LEU A 133 -2.43 2.98 -5.87
N ARG A 134 -1.58 2.01 -6.15
CA ARG A 134 -0.18 2.23 -6.51
C ARG A 134 0.24 1.29 -7.62
N SER A 135 0.90 1.83 -8.63
CA SER A 135 1.58 1.00 -9.62
C SER A 135 2.78 0.29 -8.98
N ARG A 136 3.02 -0.94 -9.39
CA ARG A 136 4.19 -1.74 -9.00
C ARG A 136 5.49 -1.07 -9.45
N LEU A 137 5.49 -0.41 -10.62
CA LEU A 137 6.63 0.35 -11.12
C LEU A 137 7.05 1.43 -10.11
N LEU A 138 6.13 2.31 -9.71
CA LEU A 138 6.42 3.35 -8.72
C LEU A 138 6.92 2.76 -7.41
N ALA A 139 6.29 1.70 -6.92
CA ALA A 139 6.66 1.06 -5.66
C ALA A 139 8.09 0.47 -5.69
N LEU A 140 8.48 -0.17 -6.80
CA LEU A 140 9.84 -0.69 -6.97
C LEU A 140 10.88 0.42 -7.15
N THR A 141 10.56 1.48 -7.90
CA THR A 141 11.45 2.63 -8.04
C THR A 141 11.70 3.30 -6.70
N VAL A 142 10.65 3.56 -5.92
CA VAL A 142 10.75 4.16 -4.58
C VAL A 142 11.53 3.25 -3.64
N GLN A 143 11.31 1.93 -3.68
CA GLN A 143 12.07 0.96 -2.91
C GLN A 143 13.58 1.04 -3.23
N GLY A 144 13.95 1.08 -4.52
CA GLY A 144 15.35 1.17 -4.93
C GLY A 144 16.04 2.41 -4.36
N ILE A 145 15.41 3.58 -4.50
CA ILE A 145 15.89 4.85 -3.93
C ILE A 145 15.98 4.76 -2.40
N PHE A 146 14.95 4.23 -1.75
CA PHE A 146 14.91 4.10 -0.29
C PHE A 146 16.05 3.22 0.24
N LEU A 147 16.31 2.08 -0.41
CA LEU A 147 17.39 1.17 -0.03
C LEU A 147 18.78 1.79 -0.27
N GLU A 148 18.95 2.55 -1.36
CA GLU A 148 20.19 3.29 -1.62
C GLU A 148 20.45 4.35 -0.55
N MET A 149 19.44 5.18 -0.24
CA MET A 149 19.52 6.20 0.81
C MET A 149 19.77 5.59 2.19
N SER A 150 19.21 4.41 2.46
CA SER A 150 19.38 3.70 3.73
C SER A 150 20.79 3.13 3.92
N ARG A 151 21.51 2.85 2.82
CA ARG A 151 22.92 2.42 2.84
C ARG A 151 23.89 3.57 3.06
N GLN A 152 23.55 4.78 2.60
CA GLN A 152 24.43 5.95 2.64
C GLN A 152 24.31 6.78 3.92
N ASN A 153 23.16 6.73 4.60
CA ASN A 153 22.94 7.40 5.88
C ASN A 153 23.04 6.38 7.03
N SER A 154 23.16 6.85 8.28
CA SER A 154 23.09 6.05 9.52
C SER A 154 21.72 5.39 9.77
N PHE A 155 21.02 4.98 8.71
CA PHE A 155 19.94 4.01 8.74
C PHE A 155 20.49 2.57 8.68
N SER A 156 21.81 2.38 8.83
CA SER A 156 22.48 1.07 8.91
C SER A 156 21.88 0.15 9.98
N ASP A 157 21.32 0.71 11.06
CA ASP A 157 20.62 -0.05 12.10
C ASP A 157 19.24 -0.58 11.66
N LEU A 158 18.79 -0.26 10.44
CA LEU A 158 17.44 -0.54 9.93
C LEU A 158 17.44 -1.46 8.72
N LEU A 159 18.58 -1.93 8.22
CA LEU A 159 18.57 -3.03 7.26
C LEU A 159 18.23 -4.31 8.01
N TRP A 160 16.98 -4.76 7.88
CA TRP A 160 16.50 -6.03 8.39
C TRP A 160 17.27 -7.16 7.71
N THR A 161 18.34 -7.63 8.34
CA THR A 161 19.06 -8.82 7.92
C THR A 161 18.31 -10.06 8.39
N HIS A 162 18.12 -11.01 7.47
CA HIS A 162 17.51 -12.32 7.67
C HIS A 162 18.20 -13.16 8.76
#